data_AF-A0A5C3QTC8-F1
#
_entry.id   AF-A0A5C3QTC8-F1
#
_cell.length_a   1.000
_cell.length_b   1.000
_cell.length_c   1.000
_cell.angle_alpha   90.00
_cell.angle_beta   90.00
_cell.angle_gamma   90.00
#
_symmetry.space_group_name_H-M   'P 1'
#
loop_
_entity.id
_entity.type
_entity.pdbx_description
1 polymer ?
#
loop_
_entity_poly.entity_id
_entity_poly.type
_entity_poly.pdbx_seq_one_letter_code
_entity_poly.pdbx_strand_id
1 'polypeptide(L)'
;MMKWDNLHTLALESYEMNSSALPGLLTRLQSVVIFRFCIIANEDQRQIPAPPEGCTFPKLEAFMLTDEERNTDSDATVVSQITAPLMQVLDLQRSSSRILLPFISRSGCHIQYLTIRDLTESETFPDALTELPALRLLPLLSGLQPDAFLAIIQQLGHTMKPQDSHRV
;
A
#
# COMPACT_ATOMS: atom_id res chain seq x y z
N MET A 1 9.43 24.58 -10.50
CA MET A 1 9.46 23.98 -9.15
C MET A 1 10.59 22.96 -9.13
N MET A 2 11.49 22.99 -8.14
CA MET A 2 12.71 22.18 -8.13
C MET A 2 12.41 20.73 -7.72
N LYS A 3 12.91 19.75 -8.49
CA LYS A 3 12.80 18.32 -8.19
C LYS A 3 13.92 17.89 -7.23
N TRP A 4 13.66 16.88 -6.40
CA TRP A 4 14.62 16.36 -5.43
C TRP A 4 15.30 15.10 -5.99
N ASP A 5 16.20 15.29 -6.96
CA ASP A 5 16.70 14.17 -7.76
C ASP A 5 17.66 13.23 -7.01
N ASN A 6 18.24 13.69 -5.90
CA ASN A 6 19.19 12.94 -5.07
C ASN A 6 18.54 12.25 -3.85
N LEU A 7 17.23 12.44 -3.64
CA LEU A 7 16.53 11.83 -2.51
C LEU A 7 15.98 10.46 -2.93
N HIS A 8 16.59 9.40 -2.42
CA HIS A 8 16.18 8.01 -2.70
C HIS A 8 15.37 7.37 -1.56
N THR A 9 15.58 7.84 -0.34
CA THR A 9 14.82 7.37 0.83
C THR A 9 14.23 8.57 1.53
N LEU A 10 12.93 8.53 1.76
CA LEU A 10 12.24 9.51 2.59
C LEU A 10 11.46 8.78 3.68
N ALA A 11 11.62 9.24 4.91
CA ALA A 11 10.77 8.85 6.02
C ALA A 11 10.13 10.12 6.59
N LEU A 12 8.81 10.19 6.54
CA LEU A 12 8.01 11.20 7.22
C LEU A 12 7.38 10.49 8.42
N GLU A 13 8.05 10.58 9.56
CA GLU A 13 7.56 10.01 10.82
C GLU A 13 6.73 11.05 11.56
N SER A 14 5.57 10.65 12.11
CA SER A 14 4.68 11.52 12.86
C SER A 14 4.27 12.80 12.12
N TYR A 15 3.94 12.69 10.83
CA TYR A 15 3.54 13.84 10.04
C TYR A 15 2.13 14.31 10.46
N GLU A 16 2.08 15.45 11.15
CA GLU A 16 0.81 16.11 11.49
C GLU A 16 0.11 16.61 10.22
N MET A 17 -1.15 16.20 10.07
CA MET A 17 -1.91 16.34 8.84
C MET A 17 -2.42 17.77 8.52
N ASN A 18 -1.87 18.81 9.16
CA ASN A 18 -2.35 20.19 9.00
C ASN A 18 -1.87 20.91 7.72
N SER A 19 -1.02 20.27 6.92
CA SER A 19 -0.30 20.94 5.84
C SER A 19 -0.93 20.68 4.46
N SER A 20 -1.50 21.75 3.88
CA SER A 20 -1.86 21.84 2.46
C SER A 20 -0.65 21.64 1.51
N ALA A 21 0.56 21.50 2.04
CA ALA A 21 1.77 21.31 1.26
C ALA A 21 2.06 19.83 0.91
N LEU A 22 1.36 18.85 1.49
CA LEU A 22 1.61 17.43 1.23
C LEU A 22 1.46 17.06 -0.27
N PRO A 23 0.38 17.45 -0.98
CA PRO A 23 0.28 17.18 -2.43
C PRO A 23 1.46 17.79 -3.21
N GLY A 24 1.87 19.00 -2.83
CA GLY A 24 3.02 19.69 -3.43
C GLY A 24 4.35 19.02 -3.12
N LEU A 25 4.49 18.37 -1.97
CA LEU A 25 5.67 17.57 -1.62
C LEU A 25 5.72 16.28 -2.44
N LEU A 26 4.63 15.52 -2.49
CA LEU A 26 4.56 14.23 -3.20
C LEU A 26 4.95 14.36 -4.68
N THR A 27 4.54 15.44 -5.35
CA THR A 27 4.92 15.70 -6.75
C THR A 27 6.43 15.88 -6.99
N ARG A 28 7.22 16.14 -5.95
CA ARG A 28 8.67 16.35 -6.03
C ARG A 28 9.50 15.08 -5.80
N LEU A 29 8.87 14.00 -5.35
CA LEU A 29 9.52 12.76 -4.89
C LEU A 29 9.78 11.74 -6.00
N GLN A 30 9.98 12.19 -7.24
CA GLN A 30 10.08 11.30 -8.41
C GLN A 30 11.32 10.37 -8.39
N SER A 31 12.36 10.73 -7.65
CA SER A 31 13.58 9.92 -7.49
C SER A 31 13.60 9.00 -6.28
N VAL A 32 12.54 9.02 -5.47
CA VAL A 32 12.42 8.21 -4.26
C VAL A 32 12.20 6.74 -4.63
N VAL A 33 12.97 5.87 -3.99
CA VAL A 33 12.95 4.41 -4.09
C VAL A 33 12.27 3.79 -2.88
N ILE A 34 12.48 4.36 -1.69
CA ILE A 34 11.85 3.93 -0.44
C ILE A 34 11.14 5.11 0.19
N PHE A 35 9.83 4.98 0.41
CA PHE A 35 9.05 6.01 1.06
C PHE A 35 8.28 5.44 2.26
N ARG A 36 8.63 5.92 3.46
CA ARG A 36 7.93 5.63 4.70
C ARG A 36 7.08 6.84 5.08
N PHE A 37 5.80 6.63 5.28
CA PHE A 37 4.87 7.68 5.61
C PHE A 37 4.05 7.27 6.83
N CYS A 38 4.33 7.90 7.97
CA CYS A 38 3.56 7.75 9.18
C CYS A 38 2.70 9.00 9.38
N ILE A 39 1.40 8.80 9.45
CA ILE A 39 0.41 9.85 9.52
C ILE A 39 -0.17 9.89 10.93
N ILE A 40 -0.20 11.09 11.49
CA ILE A 40 -1.01 11.39 12.66
C ILE A 40 -2.17 12.24 12.16
N ALA A 41 -3.30 11.58 11.91
CA ALA A 41 -4.55 12.30 11.71
C ALA A 41 -4.85 13.10 12.99
N ASN A 42 -5.49 14.25 12.84
CA ASN A 42 -5.97 15.02 13.96
C ASN A 42 -7.48 14.76 14.04
N GLU A 43 -8.07 14.64 15.23
CA GLU A 43 -9.48 14.25 15.40
C GLU A 43 -10.47 15.12 14.58
N ASP A 44 -10.07 16.37 14.28
CA ASP A 44 -10.83 17.34 13.48
C ASP A 44 -10.68 17.18 11.95
N GLN A 45 -9.71 16.41 11.47
CA GLN A 45 -9.40 16.21 10.04
C GLN A 45 -9.54 14.74 9.66
N ARG A 46 -10.77 14.36 9.29
CA ARG A 46 -11.12 13.00 8.87
C ARG A 46 -10.61 12.58 7.49
N GLN A 47 -9.91 13.46 6.76
CA GLN A 47 -9.51 13.19 5.38
C GLN A 47 -8.04 13.53 5.13
N ILE A 48 -7.30 12.49 4.77
CA ILE A 48 -5.93 12.56 4.32
C ILE A 48 -5.87 13.33 3.00
N PRO A 49 -5.06 14.42 2.88
CA PRO A 49 -4.90 15.14 1.63
C PRO A 49 -4.38 14.20 0.56
N ALA A 50 -5.27 13.94 -0.39
CA ALA A 50 -5.05 13.15 -1.58
C ALA A 50 -3.89 13.76 -2.41
N PRO A 51 -2.93 12.95 -2.90
CA PRO A 51 -2.02 13.42 -3.92
C PRO A 51 -2.80 13.90 -5.15
N PRO A 52 -2.21 14.79 -5.98
CA PRO A 52 -2.85 15.18 -7.23
C PRO A 52 -3.11 13.95 -8.09
N GLU A 53 -4.23 13.94 -8.81
CA GLU A 53 -4.56 12.85 -9.72
C GLU A 53 -3.41 12.59 -10.70
N GLY A 54 -3.01 11.31 -10.82
CA GLY A 54 -1.89 10.91 -11.68
C GLY A 54 -0.49 11.08 -11.05
N CYS A 55 -0.39 11.31 -9.74
CA CYS A 55 0.90 11.38 -9.06
C CYS A 55 1.68 10.06 -9.25
N THR A 56 2.80 10.15 -9.96
CA THR A 56 3.59 8.97 -10.35
C THR A 56 4.92 8.94 -9.62
N PHE A 57 5.26 7.79 -9.07
CA PHE A 57 6.52 7.48 -8.43
C PHE A 57 7.28 6.44 -9.26
N PRO A 58 8.05 6.87 -10.28
CA PRO A 58 8.60 5.97 -11.29
C PRO A 58 9.70 5.05 -10.77
N LYS A 59 10.32 5.38 -9.63
CA LYS A 59 11.42 4.62 -9.03
C LYS A 59 11.06 3.93 -7.71
N LEU A 60 9.82 4.09 -7.24
CA LEU A 60 9.42 3.63 -5.91
C LEU A 60 9.29 2.11 -5.92
N GLU A 61 10.12 1.46 -5.12
CA GLU A 61 10.19 0.01 -4.95
C GLU A 61 9.57 -0.44 -3.62
N ALA A 62 9.64 0.41 -2.59
CA ALA A 62 9.10 0.12 -1.27
C ALA A 62 8.30 1.29 -0.70
N PHE A 63 7.08 1.00 -0.25
CA PHE A 63 6.21 1.96 0.43
C PHE A 63 5.69 1.39 1.74
N MET A 64 5.79 2.20 2.80
CA MET A 64 5.32 1.84 4.14
C MET A 64 4.39 2.94 4.61
N LEU A 65 3.12 2.60 4.85
CA LEU A 65 2.12 3.50 5.39
C LEU A 65 1.75 3.07 6.79
N THR A 66 1.74 4.01 7.72
CA THR A 66 1.22 3.80 9.07
C THR A 66 0.23 4.91 9.39
N ASP A 67 -1.00 4.55 9.70
CA ASP A 67 -2.00 5.46 10.25
C ASP A 67 -2.01 5.30 11.79
N GLU A 68 -1.58 6.31 12.52
CA GLU A 68 -1.50 6.23 13.99
C GLU A 68 -2.86 6.37 14.69
N GLU A 69 -3.88 6.91 14.02
CA GLU A 69 -5.22 7.03 14.59
C GLU A 69 -6.08 5.78 14.36
N ARG A 70 -6.99 5.49 15.31
CA ARG A 70 -7.92 4.34 15.26
C ARG A 70 -9.20 4.64 14.48
N ASN A 71 -9.20 5.61 13.57
CA ASN A 71 -10.37 5.85 12.73
C ASN A 71 -10.39 4.85 11.58
N THR A 72 -11.16 3.78 11.75
CA THR A 72 -11.29 2.64 10.83
C THR A 72 -11.83 3.00 9.44
N ASP A 73 -12.34 4.22 9.25
CA ASP A 73 -12.85 4.74 7.98
C ASP A 73 -11.93 5.78 7.32
N SER A 74 -10.71 5.94 7.84
CA SER A 74 -9.63 6.64 7.14
C SER A 74 -9.23 5.79 5.93
N ASP A 75 -9.99 5.92 4.84
CA ASP A 75 -9.56 5.42 3.54
C ASP A 75 -8.20 6.06 3.28
N ALA A 76 -7.14 5.26 3.34
CA ALA A 76 -5.78 5.67 3.02
C ALA A 76 -5.71 6.14 1.55
N THR A 77 -6.15 7.38 1.31
CA THR A 77 -6.37 7.98 -0.01
C THR A 77 -5.08 8.11 -0.82
N VAL A 78 -3.93 8.10 -0.14
CA VAL A 78 -2.63 8.28 -0.78
C VAL A 78 -2.29 7.09 -1.68
N VAL A 79 -2.40 5.85 -1.17
CA VAL A 79 -2.04 4.65 -1.94
C VAL A 79 -2.96 4.46 -3.13
N SER A 80 -4.26 4.71 -2.94
CA SER A 80 -5.25 4.50 -4.00
C SER A 80 -5.12 5.47 -5.17
N GLN A 81 -4.30 6.53 -5.03
CA GLN A 81 -4.20 7.61 -6.01
C GLN A 81 -2.83 7.73 -6.68
N ILE A 82 -1.81 7.04 -6.16
CA ILE A 82 -0.48 7.05 -6.75
C ILE A 82 -0.30 5.93 -7.78
N THR A 83 0.58 6.16 -8.74
CA THR A 83 1.06 5.16 -9.70
C THR A 83 2.51 4.85 -9.39
N ALA A 84 2.84 3.59 -9.09
CA ALA A 84 4.20 3.17 -8.77
C ALA A 84 4.55 1.83 -9.45
N PRO A 85 4.98 1.85 -10.72
CA PRO A 85 5.10 0.63 -11.53
C PRO A 85 6.21 -0.33 -11.08
N LEU A 86 7.21 0.18 -10.36
CA LEU A 86 8.33 -0.63 -9.83
C LEU A 86 8.10 -1.13 -8.40
N MET A 87 6.91 -0.90 -7.82
CA MET A 87 6.62 -1.29 -6.45
C MET A 87 6.74 -2.81 -6.27
N GLN A 88 7.54 -3.23 -5.29
CA GLN A 88 7.75 -4.62 -4.91
C GLN A 88 7.39 -4.89 -3.44
N VAL A 89 7.51 -3.88 -2.59
CA VAL A 89 7.26 -3.98 -1.15
C VAL A 89 6.19 -2.98 -0.74
N LEU A 90 5.10 -3.49 -0.17
CA LEU A 90 4.01 -2.67 0.36
C LEU A 90 3.73 -3.09 1.81
N ASP A 91 3.95 -2.18 2.76
CA ASP A 91 3.58 -2.36 4.16
C ASP A 91 2.47 -1.37 4.52
N LEU A 92 1.32 -1.90 4.92
CA LEU A 92 0.13 -1.14 5.28
C LEU A 92 -0.21 -1.44 6.73
N GLN A 93 -0.01 -0.48 7.62
CA GLN A 93 -0.43 -0.60 9.00
C GLN A 93 -1.69 0.23 9.23
N ARG A 94 -2.77 -0.44 9.68
CA ARG A 94 -4.08 0.18 9.95
C ARG A 94 -4.66 0.84 8.70
N SER A 95 -4.58 0.16 7.57
CA SER A 95 -5.16 0.62 6.31
C SER A 95 -6.14 -0.41 5.76
N SER A 96 -7.16 0.07 5.06
CA SER A 96 -8.14 -0.78 4.38
C SER A 96 -7.50 -1.55 3.22
N SER A 97 -7.73 -2.86 3.14
CA SER A 97 -7.29 -3.69 2.01
C SER A 97 -8.01 -3.39 0.70
N ARG A 98 -9.14 -2.65 0.74
CA ARG A 98 -9.90 -2.24 -0.45
C ARG A 98 -9.08 -1.40 -1.43
N ILE A 99 -8.01 -0.76 -0.95
CA ILE A 99 -7.13 0.07 -1.78
C ILE A 99 -6.24 -0.75 -2.71
N LEU A 100 -6.04 -2.04 -2.42
CA LEU A 100 -5.05 -2.88 -3.13
C LEU A 100 -5.43 -3.09 -4.59
N LEU A 101 -6.65 -3.57 -4.87
CA LEU A 101 -7.10 -3.85 -6.23
C LEU A 101 -7.01 -2.61 -7.14
N PRO A 102 -7.56 -1.44 -6.76
CA PRO A 102 -7.40 -0.22 -7.54
C PRO A 102 -5.94 0.21 -7.72
N PHE A 103 -5.10 0.06 -6.69
CA PHE A 103 -3.69 0.43 -6.74
C PHE A 103 -2.90 -0.48 -7.69
N ILE A 104 -3.07 -1.80 -7.58
CA ILE A 104 -2.38 -2.80 -8.43
C ILE A 104 -2.78 -2.60 -9.88
N SER A 105 -4.08 -2.49 -10.15
CA SER A 105 -4.61 -2.27 -11.51
C SER A 105 -4.06 -0.99 -12.14
N ARG A 106 -4.01 0.11 -11.37
CA ARG A 106 -3.49 1.40 -11.83
C ARG A 106 -1.98 1.38 -12.03
N SER A 107 -1.23 0.78 -11.11
CA SER A 107 0.23 0.81 -11.12
C SER A 107 0.85 -0.22 -12.07
N GLY A 108 0.15 -1.32 -12.36
CA GLY A 108 0.72 -2.47 -13.08
C GLY A 108 1.94 -3.06 -12.36
N CYS A 109 2.03 -2.87 -11.05
CA CYS A 109 3.17 -3.28 -10.24
C CYS A 109 3.10 -4.78 -9.89
N HIS A 110 4.25 -5.36 -9.57
CA HIS A 110 4.39 -6.76 -9.20
C HIS A 110 4.84 -6.89 -7.75
N ILE A 111 3.90 -6.74 -6.81
CA ILE A 111 4.21 -6.80 -5.38
C ILE A 111 4.69 -8.21 -5.01
N GLN A 112 5.87 -8.28 -4.39
CA GLN A 112 6.48 -9.50 -3.89
C GLN A 112 6.32 -9.66 -2.37
N TYR A 113 6.29 -8.54 -1.66
CA TYR A 113 6.16 -8.49 -0.21
C TYR A 113 5.00 -7.57 0.15
N LEU A 114 3.93 -8.15 0.67
CA LEU A 114 2.75 -7.40 1.13
C LEU A 114 2.60 -7.65 2.62
N THR A 115 2.66 -6.61 3.44
CA THR A 115 2.31 -6.68 4.85
C THR A 115 1.08 -5.84 5.08
N ILE A 116 0.08 -6.39 5.78
CA ILE A 116 -1.08 -5.64 6.23
C ILE A 116 -1.28 -5.92 7.71
N ARG A 117 -1.19 -4.88 8.53
CA ARG A 117 -1.40 -4.96 9.98
C ARG A 117 -2.74 -4.35 10.33
N ASP A 118 -3.39 -4.93 11.33
CA ASP A 118 -4.71 -4.47 11.80
C ASP A 118 -5.73 -4.46 10.65
N LEU A 119 -5.77 -5.56 9.88
CA LEU A 119 -6.72 -5.74 8.78
C LEU A 119 -8.15 -5.70 9.33
N THR A 120 -8.84 -4.58 9.15
CA THR A 120 -10.30 -4.50 9.34
C THR A 120 -10.94 -5.31 8.23
N GLU A 121 -11.67 -6.36 8.58
CA GLU A 121 -12.25 -7.33 7.65
C GLU A 121 -12.93 -6.64 6.45
N SER A 122 -12.41 -6.88 5.26
CA SER A 122 -13.06 -6.50 4.02
C SER A 122 -13.18 -7.74 3.15
N GLU A 123 -14.41 -8.04 2.73
CA GLU A 123 -14.77 -9.19 1.87
C GLU A 123 -13.90 -9.29 0.60
N THR A 124 -13.30 -8.19 0.17
CA THR A 124 -12.53 -8.05 -1.08
C THR A 124 -11.03 -8.39 -0.97
N PHE A 125 -10.48 -8.62 0.24
CA PHE A 125 -9.05 -8.90 0.36
C PHE A 125 -8.61 -10.20 -0.33
N PRO A 126 -9.36 -11.32 -0.22
CA PRO A 126 -9.04 -12.54 -0.97
C PRO A 126 -8.97 -12.29 -2.48
N ASP A 127 -9.88 -11.51 -3.04
CA ASP A 127 -9.89 -11.19 -4.47
C ASP A 127 -8.62 -10.43 -4.88
N ALA A 128 -8.12 -9.52 -4.02
CA ALA A 128 -6.86 -8.82 -4.29
C ALA A 128 -5.66 -9.76 -4.45
N LEU A 129 -5.70 -10.96 -3.86
CA LEU A 129 -4.61 -11.92 -3.94
C LEU A 129 -4.51 -12.60 -5.33
N THR A 130 -5.58 -12.61 -6.14
CA THR A 130 -5.48 -13.13 -7.53
C THR A 130 -4.65 -12.22 -8.42
N GLU A 131 -4.67 -10.92 -8.13
CA GLU A 131 -3.93 -9.91 -8.88
C GLU A 131 -2.46 -9.79 -8.45
N LEU A 132 -2.00 -10.66 -7.54
CA LEU A 132 -0.65 -10.65 -6.99
C LEU A 132 0.13 -11.95 -7.32
N PRO A 133 0.33 -12.29 -8.60
CA PRO A 133 1.01 -13.54 -8.99
C PRO A 133 2.50 -13.55 -8.62
N ALA A 134 3.10 -12.39 -8.34
CA ALA A 134 4.49 -12.26 -7.92
C ALA A 134 4.68 -12.34 -6.40
N LEU A 135 3.60 -12.49 -5.62
CA LEU A 135 3.64 -12.47 -4.16
C LEU A 135 4.46 -13.65 -3.62
N ARG A 136 5.49 -13.34 -2.82
CA ARG A 136 6.37 -14.32 -2.19
C ARG A 136 6.21 -14.38 -0.69
N LEU A 137 5.84 -13.24 -0.08
CA LEU A 137 5.67 -13.13 1.36
C LEU A 137 4.41 -12.32 1.69
N LEU A 138 3.53 -12.96 2.46
CA LEU A 138 2.38 -12.34 3.10
C LEU A 138 2.36 -12.79 4.57
N PRO A 139 2.94 -11.99 5.50
CA PRO A 139 2.83 -12.30 6.92
C PRO A 139 1.38 -12.09 7.37
N LEU A 140 0.76 -13.15 7.88
CA LEU A 140 -0.55 -13.08 8.52
C LEU A 140 -0.34 -12.74 10.00
N LEU A 141 -0.50 -11.45 10.31
CA LEU A 141 -0.24 -10.92 11.63
C LEU A 141 -1.42 -11.14 12.58
N SER A 142 -1.14 -11.10 13.88
CA SER A 142 -2.12 -11.26 14.95
C SER A 142 -3.28 -10.27 14.82
N GLY A 143 -4.52 -10.74 15.00
CA GLY A 143 -5.72 -9.90 14.96
C GLY A 143 -6.76 -10.31 13.89
N LEU A 144 -6.38 -11.19 12.95
CA LEU A 144 -7.32 -11.81 12.01
C LEU A 144 -8.26 -12.77 12.73
N GLN A 145 -9.57 -12.70 12.42
CA GLN A 145 -10.50 -13.74 12.82
C GLN A 145 -10.18 -15.06 12.11
N PRO A 146 -10.50 -16.22 12.71
CA PRO A 146 -10.20 -17.54 12.13
C PRO A 146 -10.76 -17.73 10.71
N ASP A 147 -11.97 -17.23 10.43
CA ASP A 147 -12.61 -17.40 9.12
C ASP A 147 -11.89 -16.58 8.03
N ALA A 148 -11.52 -15.34 8.33
CA ALA A 148 -10.74 -14.49 7.43
C ALA A 148 -9.36 -15.10 7.16
N PHE A 149 -8.70 -15.64 8.20
CA PHE A 149 -7.44 -16.36 8.04
C PHE A 149 -7.58 -17.56 7.10
N LEU A 150 -8.60 -18.39 7.29
CA LEU A 150 -8.85 -19.55 6.45
C LEU A 150 -9.14 -19.15 5.00
N ALA A 151 -9.96 -18.11 4.78
CA ALA A 151 -10.25 -17.60 3.44
C ALA A 151 -8.98 -17.14 2.70
N ILE A 152 -8.08 -16.42 3.39
CA ILE A 152 -6.80 -15.98 2.82
C ILE A 152 -5.93 -17.18 2.46
N ILE A 153 -5.76 -18.14 3.38
CA ILE A 153 -4.94 -19.33 3.14
C ILE A 153 -5.51 -20.16 1.99
N GLN A 154 -6.83 -20.37 1.95
CA GLN A 154 -7.48 -21.06 0.84
C GLN A 154 -7.20 -20.36 -0.48
N GLN A 155 -7.35 -19.04 -0.52
CA GLN A 155 -7.11 -18.27 -1.75
C GLN A 155 -5.66 -18.33 -2.21
N LEU A 156 -4.69 -18.19 -1.30
CA LEU A 156 -3.27 -18.41 -1.60
C LEU A 156 -3.02 -19.80 -2.17
N GLY A 157 -3.67 -20.83 -1.61
CA GLY A 157 -3.57 -22.19 -2.12
C GLY A 157 -4.11 -22.36 -3.55
N HIS A 158 -5.06 -21.53 -3.98
CA HIS A 158 -5.56 -21.52 -5.36
C HIS A 158 -4.65 -20.74 -6.31
N THR A 159 -4.13 -19.59 -5.88
CA THR A 159 -3.30 -18.72 -6.72
C THR A 159 -1.85 -19.20 -6.83
N MET A 160 -1.32 -19.88 -5.81
CA MET A 160 0.05 -20.41 -5.79
C MET A 160 0.16 -21.86 -6.29
N LYS A 161 -0.90 -22.44 -6.89
CA LYS A 161 -0.77 -23.77 -7.51
C LYS A 161 0.41 -23.74 -8.49
N PRO A 162 1.37 -24.68 -8.37
CA PRO A 162 2.51 -24.71 -9.26
C PRO A 162 1.97 -24.74 -10.69
N GLN A 163 2.44 -23.82 -11.54
CA GLN A 163 2.27 -23.99 -12.97
C GLN A 163 2.81 -25.38 -13.27
N ASP A 164 1.92 -26.27 -13.73
CA ASP A 164 2.30 -27.61 -14.13
C ASP A 164 3.55 -27.52 -14.97
N SER A 165 4.54 -28.30 -14.57
CA SER A 165 5.86 -28.36 -15.16
C SER A 165 5.73 -28.86 -16.60
N HIS A 166 5.34 -27.98 -17.52
CA HIS A 166 5.52 -28.17 -18.95
C HIS A 166 6.99 -27.89 -19.25
N ARG A 167 7.82 -28.88 -18.97
CA ARG A 167 9.11 -29.06 -19.62
C ARG A 167 9.31 -30.54 -19.96
N VAL A 168 9.05 -30.80 -21.24
CA VAL A 168 9.68 -31.75 -22.18
C VAL A 168 9.51 -33.23 -21.88
#